data_AF-A0A3G2QYA3-F1
#
_entry.id   AF-A0A3G2QYA3-F1
#
_cell.length_a   1.000
_cell.length_b   1.000
_cell.length_c   1.000
_cell.angle_alpha   90.00
_cell.angle_beta   90.00
_cell.angle_gamma   90.00
#
_symmetry.space_group_name_H-M   'P 1'
#
loop_
_entity.id
_entity.type
_entity.pdbx_description
1 polymer ?
#
loop_
_entity_poly.entity_id
_entity_poly.type
_entity_poly.pdbx_seq_one_letter_code
_entity_poly.pdbx_strand_id
1 'polypeptide(L)'
;MIIIYLILIVPICFFLTKEIKNISIFLLIAQKQTYLLSKSTSLINFYEKDILSLAQAYISRKQWINCIMLLERYLNESTDNTNLIEIYKCIGFCYFSKSFYRLAEDYYKKGLEKSPSNFDCLQNLKRIYSKNNLNNPAKLEDINRKISLL
;
A
#
# COMPACT_ATOMS: atom_id res chain seq x y z
N MET A 1 -19.12 59.44 -34.44
CA MET A 1 -17.95 58.57 -34.18
C MET A 1 -18.07 57.81 -32.86
N ILE A 2 -18.32 58.47 -31.73
CA ILE A 2 -18.44 57.82 -30.40
C ILE A 2 -19.50 56.70 -30.32
N ILE A 3 -20.66 56.89 -30.95
CA ILE A 3 -21.76 55.91 -30.94
C ILE A 3 -21.37 54.58 -31.60
N ILE A 4 -20.56 54.64 -32.68
CA ILE A 4 -20.12 53.44 -33.42
C ILE A 4 -19.15 52.62 -32.57
N TYR A 5 -18.24 53.28 -31.84
CA TYR A 5 -17.34 52.60 -30.90
C TYR A 5 -18.10 51.92 -29.77
N LEU A 6 -19.14 52.58 -29.23
CA LEU A 6 -20.00 52.02 -28.18
C LEU A 6 -20.71 50.73 -28.65
N ILE A 7 -21.23 50.72 -29.87
CA ILE A 7 -21.91 49.55 -30.45
C ILE A 7 -20.96 48.36 -30.64
N LEU A 8 -19.67 48.61 -30.92
CA LEU A 8 -18.68 47.56 -31.14
C LEU A 8 -18.07 47.03 -29.83
N ILE A 9 -17.91 47.89 -28.82
CA ILE A 9 -17.30 47.54 -27.52
C ILE A 9 -18.25 46.69 -26.67
N VAL A 10 -19.54 47.01 -26.64
CA VAL A 10 -20.53 46.29 -25.82
C VAL A 10 -20.54 44.76 -26.08
N PRO A 11 -20.64 44.27 -27.33
CA PRO A 11 -20.61 42.83 -27.61
C PRO A 11 -19.24 42.21 -27.30
N ILE A 12 -18.13 42.90 -27.55
CA ILE A 12 -16.78 42.41 -27.23
C ILE A 12 -16.63 42.23 -25.72
N CYS A 13 -17.05 43.23 -24.93
CA CYS A 13 -17.07 43.14 -23.48
C CYS A 13 -17.96 42.00 -22.99
N PHE A 14 -19.12 41.79 -23.62
CA PHE A 14 -20.00 40.67 -23.29
C PHE A 14 -19.33 39.31 -23.55
N PHE A 15 -18.69 39.13 -24.70
CA PHE A 15 -17.97 37.89 -25.02
C PHE A 15 -16.78 37.66 -24.08
N LEU A 16 -15.97 38.68 -23.82
CA LEU A 16 -14.85 38.59 -22.87
C LEU A 16 -15.35 38.22 -21.46
N THR A 17 -16.44 38.83 -21.00
CA THR A 17 -17.03 38.51 -19.69
C THR A 17 -17.51 37.05 -19.63
N LYS A 18 -18.09 36.54 -20.73
CA LYS A 18 -18.54 35.16 -20.83
C LYS A 18 -17.38 34.16 -20.82
N GLU A 19 -16.31 34.43 -21.55
CA GLU A 19 -15.10 33.59 -21.57
C GLU A 19 -14.39 33.57 -20.21
N ILE A 20 -14.24 34.73 -19.56
CA ILE A 20 -13.69 34.83 -18.19
C ILE A 20 -14.53 33.99 -17.20
N LYS A 21 -15.86 34.03 -17.34
CA LYS A 21 -16.76 33.19 -16.52
C LYS A 21 -16.56 31.69 -16.79
N ASN A 22 -16.41 31.29 -18.04
CA ASN A 22 -16.15 29.89 -18.39
C ASN A 22 -14.80 29.39 -17.83
N ILE A 23 -13.74 30.18 -17.97
CA ILE A 23 -12.40 29.86 -17.46
C ILE A 23 -12.42 29.76 -15.93
N SER A 24 -13.06 30.70 -15.24
CA SER A 24 -13.17 30.65 -13.77
C SER A 24 -13.97 29.44 -13.28
N ILE A 25 -15.06 29.06 -13.96
CA ILE A 25 -15.80 27.83 -13.66
C ILE A 25 -14.92 26.59 -13.88
N PHE A 26 -14.20 26.53 -15.00
CA PHE A 26 -13.28 25.43 -15.30
C PHE A 26 -12.19 25.29 -14.22
N LEU A 27 -11.57 26.39 -13.80
CA LEU A 27 -10.55 26.41 -12.74
C LEU A 27 -11.11 25.91 -11.39
N LEU A 28 -12.34 26.31 -11.04
CA LEU A 28 -13.01 25.83 -9.82
C LEU A 28 -13.28 24.32 -9.88
N ILE A 29 -13.71 23.79 -11.03
CA ILE A 29 -13.93 22.35 -11.21
C ILE A 29 -12.60 21.59 -11.11
N ALA A 30 -11.55 22.08 -11.77
CA ALA A 30 -10.22 21.46 -11.72
C ALA A 30 -9.65 21.46 -10.29
N GLN A 31 -9.75 22.58 -9.56
CA GLN A 31 -9.34 22.66 -8.15
C GLN A 31 -10.13 21.72 -7.24
N LYS A 32 -11.44 21.62 -7.44
CA LYS A 32 -12.28 20.67 -6.69
C LYS A 32 -11.85 19.23 -6.95
N GLN A 33 -11.57 18.88 -8.20
CA GLN A 33 -11.13 17.54 -8.58
C GLN A 33 -9.76 17.21 -7.97
N THR A 34 -8.79 18.13 -8.05
CA THR A 34 -7.46 17.93 -7.45
C THR A 34 -7.50 17.85 -5.92
N TYR A 35 -8.39 18.62 -5.27
CA TYR A 35 -8.63 18.52 -3.83
C TYR A 35 -9.24 17.17 -3.43
N LEU A 36 -10.22 16.67 -4.20
CA LEU A 36 -10.82 15.36 -3.94
C LEU A 36 -9.79 14.24 -4.13
N LEU A 37 -8.96 14.32 -5.18
CA LEU A 37 -7.87 13.38 -5.44
C LEU A 37 -6.81 13.43 -4.34
N SER A 38 -6.35 14.61 -3.92
CA SER A 38 -5.35 14.73 -2.85
C SER A 38 -5.88 14.26 -1.51
N LYS A 39 -7.17 14.48 -1.23
CA LYS A 39 -7.86 13.93 -0.05
C LYS A 39 -8.03 12.42 -0.12
N SER A 40 -8.36 11.85 -1.29
CA SER A 40 -8.43 10.39 -1.43
C SER A 40 -7.05 9.75 -1.26
N THR A 41 -6.02 10.34 -1.87
CA THR A 41 -4.63 9.87 -1.73
C THR A 41 -4.13 10.01 -0.29
N SER A 42 -4.47 11.09 0.41
CA SER A 42 -4.08 11.25 1.81
C SER A 42 -4.80 10.25 2.73
N LEU A 43 -6.07 9.94 2.48
CA LEU A 43 -6.80 8.90 3.21
C LEU A 43 -6.25 7.50 2.94
N ILE A 44 -5.84 7.20 1.70
CA ILE A 44 -5.17 5.94 1.35
C ILE A 44 -3.83 5.83 2.08
N ASN A 45 -2.97 6.84 1.99
CA ASN A 45 -1.66 6.85 2.67
C ASN A 45 -1.79 6.77 4.21
N PHE A 46 -2.85 7.38 4.77
CA PHE A 46 -3.18 7.27 6.18
C PHE A 46 -3.62 5.84 6.54
N TYR A 47 -4.50 5.25 5.73
CA TYR A 47 -4.94 3.86 5.87
C TYR A 47 -3.78 2.85 5.79
N GLU A 48 -2.76 3.09 4.96
CA GLU A 48 -1.58 2.21 4.86
C GLU A 48 -0.70 2.22 6.13
N LYS A 49 -0.41 3.40 6.69
CA LYS A 49 0.36 3.49 7.93
C LYS A 49 -0.43 2.94 9.12
N ASP A 50 -1.75 3.10 9.05
CA ASP A 50 -2.68 2.58 10.05
C ASP A 50 -2.85 1.07 9.98
N ILE A 51 -2.78 0.44 8.79
CA ILE A 51 -3.04 -1.00 8.67
C ILE A 51 -1.99 -1.83 9.41
N LEU A 52 -0.71 -1.45 9.32
CA LEU A 52 0.38 -2.13 10.02
C LEU A 52 0.29 -1.90 11.53
N SER A 53 -0.07 -0.69 11.94
CA SER A 53 -0.29 -0.35 13.34
C SER A 53 -1.43 -1.17 13.95
N LEU A 54 -2.52 -1.33 13.19
CA LEU A 54 -3.67 -2.15 13.55
C LEU A 54 -3.32 -3.65 13.57
N ALA A 55 -2.56 -4.13 12.59
CA ALA A 55 -2.05 -5.49 12.56
C ALA A 55 -1.20 -5.79 13.81
N GLN A 56 -0.32 -4.86 14.19
CA GLN A 56 0.49 -4.98 15.40
C GLN A 56 -0.39 -5.02 16.67
N ALA A 57 -1.48 -4.26 16.71
CA ALA A 57 -2.46 -4.34 17.80
C ALA A 57 -3.15 -5.71 17.86
N TYR A 58 -3.55 -6.29 16.71
CA TYR A 58 -4.10 -7.65 16.66
C TYR A 58 -3.07 -8.71 17.10
N ILE A 59 -1.82 -8.59 16.63
CA ILE A 59 -0.70 -9.48 16.98
C ILE A 59 -0.42 -9.43 18.49
N SER A 60 -0.34 -8.25 19.08
CA SER A 60 -0.09 -8.09 20.53
C SER A 60 -1.19 -8.72 21.39
N ARG A 61 -2.44 -8.72 20.89
CA ARG A 61 -3.60 -9.40 21.49
C ARG A 61 -3.71 -10.87 21.13
N LYS A 62 -2.74 -11.42 20.38
CA LYS A 62 -2.72 -12.80 19.85
C LYS A 62 -3.94 -13.16 19.00
N GLN A 63 -4.57 -12.15 18.39
CA GLN A 63 -5.73 -12.30 17.51
C GLN A 63 -5.25 -12.61 16.08
N TRP A 64 -4.64 -13.79 15.92
CA TRP A 64 -3.94 -14.19 14.70
C TRP A 64 -4.84 -14.19 13.46
N ILE A 65 -6.03 -14.78 13.55
CA ILE A 65 -6.96 -14.93 12.42
C ILE A 65 -7.48 -13.56 11.97
N ASN A 66 -7.82 -12.68 12.92
CA ASN A 66 -8.28 -11.33 12.61
C ASN A 66 -7.18 -10.52 11.91
N CYS A 67 -5.93 -10.65 12.36
CA CYS A 67 -4.79 -10.02 11.70
C CYS A 67 -4.62 -10.51 10.26
N ILE A 68 -4.66 -11.83 10.05
CA ILE A 68 -4.56 -12.43 8.71
C ILE A 68 -5.67 -11.91 7.82
N MET A 69 -6.92 -11.98 8.27
CA MET A 69 -8.09 -11.54 7.50
C MET A 69 -8.00 -10.05 7.14
N LEU A 70 -7.58 -9.20 8.09
CA LEU A 70 -7.36 -7.78 7.85
C LEU A 70 -6.34 -7.54 6.74
N LEU A 71 -5.18 -8.17 6.85
CA LEU A 71 -4.05 -7.96 5.94
C LEU A 71 -4.27 -8.60 4.57
N GLU A 72 -4.89 -9.78 4.49
CA GLU A 72 -5.27 -10.39 3.21
C GLU A 72 -6.35 -9.56 2.50
N ARG A 73 -7.32 -9.01 3.24
CA ARG A 73 -8.30 -8.09 2.65
C ARG A 73 -7.62 -6.83 2.11
N TYR A 74 -6.69 -6.26 2.89
CA TYR A 74 -5.90 -5.12 2.47
C TYR A 74 -5.18 -5.40 1.14
N LEU A 75 -4.46 -6.53 1.03
CA LEU A 75 -3.73 -6.91 -0.18
C LEU A 75 -4.63 -7.08 -1.41
N ASN A 76 -5.90 -7.47 -1.22
CA ASN A 76 -6.86 -7.62 -2.32
C ASN A 76 -7.49 -6.28 -2.75
N GLU A 77 -7.65 -5.35 -1.82
CA GLU A 77 -8.31 -4.06 -2.05
C GLU A 77 -7.30 -2.96 -2.46
N SER A 78 -6.05 -3.05 -2.01
CA SER A 78 -5.03 -2.04 -2.26
C SER A 78 -4.44 -2.19 -3.67
N THR A 79 -4.49 -1.13 -4.47
CA THR A 79 -3.69 -1.02 -5.71
C THR A 79 -2.25 -0.59 -5.43
N ASP A 80 -1.96 -0.19 -4.20
CA ASP A 80 -0.65 0.26 -3.76
C ASP A 80 0.20 -0.94 -3.33
N ASN A 81 1.48 -0.90 -3.71
CA ASN A 81 2.47 -1.94 -3.42
C ASN A 81 3.41 -1.53 -2.29
N THR A 82 3.07 -0.47 -1.55
CA THR A 82 3.85 0.05 -0.44
C THR A 82 3.77 -0.90 0.77
N ASN A 83 4.90 -1.12 1.43
CA ASN A 83 5.05 -1.98 2.62
C ASN A 83 4.61 -3.46 2.46
N LEU A 84 4.50 -3.98 1.24
CA LEU A 84 4.13 -5.39 1.00
C LEU A 84 5.00 -6.38 1.76
N ILE A 85 6.30 -6.11 1.89
CA ILE A 85 7.23 -6.98 2.62
C ILE A 85 6.80 -7.09 4.10
N GLU A 86 6.45 -5.97 4.74
CA GLU A 86 6.04 -5.96 6.14
C GLU A 86 4.69 -6.65 6.33
N ILE A 87 3.75 -6.43 5.40
CA ILE A 87 2.45 -7.11 5.40
C ILE A 87 2.63 -8.63 5.31
N TYR A 88 3.43 -9.11 4.36
CA TYR A 88 3.73 -10.53 4.21
C TYR A 88 4.45 -11.11 5.44
N LYS A 89 5.38 -10.35 6.06
CA LYS A 89 6.01 -10.73 7.33
C LYS A 89 4.99 -10.89 8.45
N CYS A 90 4.07 -9.94 8.62
CA CYS A 90 3.02 -10.00 9.65
C CYS A 90 2.08 -11.18 9.45
N ILE A 91 1.63 -11.44 8.22
CA ILE A 91 0.79 -12.61 7.90
C ILE A 91 1.56 -13.90 8.18
N GLY A 92 2.80 -14.01 7.69
CA GLY A 92 3.68 -15.15 7.93
C GLY A 92 3.89 -15.41 9.42
N PHE A 93 4.07 -14.35 10.21
CA PHE A 93 4.22 -14.43 11.67
C PHE A 93 2.96 -14.98 12.35
N CYS A 94 1.78 -14.55 11.90
CA CYS A 94 0.51 -15.04 12.43
C CYS A 94 0.30 -16.52 12.12
N TYR A 95 0.57 -16.97 10.88
CA TYR A 95 0.51 -18.38 10.52
C TYR A 95 1.55 -19.21 11.29
N PHE A 96 2.77 -18.70 11.43
CA PHE A 96 3.82 -19.34 12.22
C PHE A 96 3.40 -19.53 13.68
N SER A 97 2.82 -18.50 14.29
CA SER A 97 2.32 -18.51 15.67
C SER A 97 1.18 -19.52 15.88
N LYS A 98 0.42 -19.79 14.82
CA LYS A 98 -0.62 -20.83 14.77
C LYS A 98 -0.10 -22.21 14.36
N SER A 99 1.22 -22.40 14.21
CA SER A 99 1.87 -23.62 13.72
C SER A 99 1.49 -24.04 12.29
N PHE A 100 0.93 -23.13 11.49
CA PHE A 100 0.66 -23.35 10.07
C PHE A 100 1.90 -23.01 9.23
N TYR A 101 2.96 -23.78 9.42
CA TYR A 101 4.30 -23.45 8.90
C TYR A 101 4.41 -23.41 7.38
N ARG A 102 3.64 -24.24 6.65
CA ARG A 102 3.63 -24.22 5.18
C ARG A 102 3.09 -22.88 4.65
N LEU A 103 1.96 -22.43 5.20
CA LEU A 103 1.40 -21.12 4.87
C LEU A 103 2.34 -19.98 5.28
N ALA A 104 2.97 -20.09 6.45
CA ALA A 104 3.99 -19.13 6.87
C ALA A 104 5.18 -19.08 5.89
N GLU A 105 5.67 -20.23 5.44
CA GLU A 105 6.73 -20.34 4.42
C GLU A 105 6.34 -19.62 3.13
N ASP A 106 5.13 -19.86 2.63
CA ASP A 106 4.63 -19.23 1.40
C ASP A 106 4.60 -17.70 1.52
N TYR A 107 4.12 -17.17 2.65
CA TYR A 107 4.07 -15.73 2.89
C TYR A 107 5.46 -15.10 3.03
N TYR A 108 6.40 -15.74 3.74
CA TYR A 108 7.77 -15.21 3.80
C TYR A 108 8.48 -15.25 2.44
N LYS A 109 8.20 -16.27 1.60
CA LYS A 109 8.69 -16.31 0.22
C LYS A 109 8.13 -15.17 -0.64
N LYS A 110 6.84 -14.85 -0.54
CA LYS A 110 6.26 -13.65 -1.19
C LYS A 110 6.96 -12.36 -0.77
N GLY A 111 7.37 -12.26 0.50
CA GLY A 111 8.22 -11.15 0.98
C GLY A 111 9.58 -11.12 0.28
N LEU A 112 10.23 -12.27 0.12
CA LEU A 112 11.51 -12.38 -0.60
C LEU A 112 11.41 -12.16 -2.10
N GLU A 113 10.27 -12.45 -2.73
CA GLU A 113 10.03 -12.08 -4.14
C GLU A 113 10.08 -10.57 -4.34
N LYS A 114 9.69 -9.78 -3.32
CA LYS A 114 9.77 -8.31 -3.34
C LYS A 114 11.16 -7.80 -2.97
N SER A 115 11.83 -8.46 -2.03
CA SER A 115 13.20 -8.13 -1.63
C SER A 115 13.97 -9.41 -1.28
N PRO A 116 14.76 -9.97 -2.22
CA PRO A 116 15.47 -11.22 -2.02
C PRO A 116 16.49 -11.20 -0.87
N SER A 117 16.96 -10.01 -0.49
CA SER A 117 17.90 -9.76 0.59
C SER A 117 17.23 -9.40 1.92
N ASN A 118 15.90 -9.49 2.04
CA ASN A 118 15.23 -9.15 3.29
C ASN A 118 15.61 -10.14 4.41
N PHE A 119 16.42 -9.65 5.34
CA PHE A 119 16.98 -10.43 6.43
C PHE A 119 15.90 -11.05 7.33
N ASP A 120 14.84 -10.31 7.65
CA ASP A 120 13.77 -10.79 8.54
C ASP A 120 13.01 -11.97 7.92
N CYS A 121 12.69 -11.91 6.62
CA CYS A 121 12.06 -13.02 5.91
C CYS A 121 12.96 -14.26 5.90
N LEU A 122 14.26 -14.09 5.63
CA LEU A 122 15.23 -15.18 5.66
C LEU A 122 15.35 -15.80 7.06
N GLN A 123 15.42 -14.98 8.11
CA GLN A 123 15.48 -15.45 9.51
C GLN A 123 14.21 -16.23 9.90
N ASN A 124 13.03 -15.76 9.51
CA ASN A 124 11.80 -16.46 9.80
C ASN A 124 11.69 -17.79 9.03
N LEU A 125 12.14 -17.85 7.77
CA LEU A 125 12.25 -19.11 7.02
C LEU A 125 13.25 -20.08 7.66
N LYS A 126 14.42 -19.58 8.11
CA LYS A 126 15.39 -20.37 8.87
C LYS A 126 14.75 -21.01 10.10
N ARG A 127 13.95 -20.23 10.84
CA ARG A 127 13.21 -20.70 12.02
C ARG A 127 12.14 -21.76 11.69
N ILE A 128 11.53 -21.68 10.51
CA ILE A 128 10.61 -22.71 10.02
C ILE A 128 11.37 -24.00 9.71
N TYR A 129 12.45 -23.92 8.94
CA TYR A 129 13.20 -25.08 8.48
C TYR A 129 14.03 -25.78 9.57
N SER A 130 14.34 -25.06 10.65
CA SER A 130 14.99 -25.64 11.84
C SER A 130 14.03 -26.33 12.80
N LYS A 131 12.72 -26.32 12.51
CA LYS A 131 11.71 -26.92 13.40
C LYS A 131 11.59 -28.43 13.13
N ASN A 132 11.73 -29.24 14.19
CA ASN A 132 11.82 -30.70 14.14
C ASN A 132 10.82 -31.43 13.21
N ASN A 133 9.57 -30.93 13.09
CA ASN A 133 8.53 -31.57 12.26
C ASN A 133 8.65 -31.26 10.75
N LEU A 134 9.49 -30.31 10.36
CA LEU A 134 9.67 -29.82 8.99
C LEU A 134 11.13 -29.82 8.56
N ASN A 135 12.00 -30.46 9.33
CA ASN A 135 13.44 -30.54 9.10
C ASN A 135 13.72 -30.84 7.63
N ASN A 136 14.08 -29.81 6.89
CA ASN A 136 14.50 -29.89 5.50
C ASN A 136 15.93 -29.34 5.45
N PRO A 137 16.93 -30.21 5.64
CA PRO A 137 18.32 -29.79 5.81
C PRO A 137 18.83 -29.02 4.58
N ALA A 138 18.41 -29.42 3.37
CA ALA A 138 18.78 -28.73 2.14
C ALA A 138 18.26 -27.28 2.11
N LYS A 139 16.99 -27.05 2.47
CA LYS A 139 16.42 -25.69 2.54
C LYS A 139 17.07 -24.85 3.65
N LEU A 140 17.42 -25.48 4.77
CA LEU A 140 18.10 -24.80 5.88
C LEU A 140 19.51 -24.35 5.47
N GLU A 141 20.25 -25.21 4.77
CA GLU A 141 21.58 -24.91 4.24
C GLU A 141 21.54 -23.76 3.22
N ASP A 142 20.59 -23.79 2.28
CA ASP A 142 20.38 -22.71 1.30
C ASP A 142 20.10 -21.36 1.98
N ILE A 143 19.20 -21.34 2.97
CA ILE A 143 18.89 -20.10 3.72
C ILE A 143 20.09 -19.62 4.52
N ASN A 144 20.85 -20.51 5.18
CA ASN A 144 22.06 -20.12 5.91
C ASN A 144 23.10 -19.50 4.98
N ARG A 145 23.28 -20.06 3.79
CA ARG A 145 24.15 -19.50 2.76
C ARG A 145 23.68 -18.11 2.34
N LYS A 146 22.39 -17.93 2.04
CA LYS A 146 21.83 -16.62 1.68
C LYS A 146 22.05 -15.57 2.77
N ILE A 147 21.80 -15.93 4.03
CA ILE A 147 22.03 -15.03 5.17
C ILE A 147 23.50 -14.66 5.32
N SER A 148 24.43 -15.60 5.10
CA SER A 148 25.88 -15.33 5.20
C SER A 148 26.43 -14.40 4.11
N LEU A 149 25.68 -14.20 3.02
CA LEU A 149 26.05 -13.36 1.89
C LEU A 149 25.48 -11.93 2.01
N LEU A 150 24.71 -11.64 3.06
CA LEU A 150 24.19 -10.30 3.40
C LEU A 150 25.15 -9.57 4.34
#